data_AF-A0A529NUH8-F1
#
_entry.id   AF-A0A529NUH8-F1
#
_cell.length_a   1.000
_cell.length_b   1.000
_cell.length_c   1.000
_cell.angle_alpha   90.00
_cell.angle_beta   90.00
_cell.angle_gamma   90.00
#
_symmetry.space_group_name_H-M   'P 1'
#
loop_
_entity.id
_entity.type
_entity.pdbx_description
1 polymer ?
#
loop_
_entity_poly.entity_id
_entity_poly.type
_entity_poly.pdbx_seq_one_letter_code
_entity_poly.pdbx_strand_id
1 'polypeptide(L)'
;IEDTADDGSGMKTVYAPFWQLRSTYWWRSTFPANKAVHVSHRYRPSVGGTSSVSFFYDGQFQGQYATYKTRYCMDDGFENAVRKAAKDNPDGYPQYFESRIAYILTTGGNWASGSIGDFKLTVDKGSPKNLVSFCGDNVRKVGPTTFEMTAKDFYPEHDIDILLLEPSDDTSGGDSGNGG
;
A
#
# COMPACT_ATOMS: atom_id res chain seq x y z
N ILE A 1 -16.52 20.46 -2.65
CA ILE A 1 -17.06 19.88 -1.39
C ILE A 1 -17.17 21.04 -0.41
N GLU A 2 -18.30 21.16 0.26
CA GLU A 2 -18.46 22.13 1.36
C GLU A 2 -17.67 21.60 2.56
N ASP A 3 -16.65 22.35 2.96
CA ASP A 3 -15.91 22.09 4.18
C ASP A 3 -16.20 23.24 5.14
N THR A 4 -16.60 22.91 6.36
CA THR A 4 -16.99 23.92 7.35
C THR A 4 -15.97 23.87 8.48
N ALA A 5 -15.20 24.95 8.61
CA ALA A 5 -14.17 25.08 9.63
C ALA A 5 -14.39 26.37 10.43
N ASP A 6 -14.10 26.30 11.73
CA ASP A 6 -14.09 27.46 12.64
C ASP A 6 -12.65 27.92 12.85
N ASP A 7 -12.34 29.13 12.39
CA ASP A 7 -11.02 29.76 12.51
C ASP A 7 -10.90 30.65 13.77
N GLY A 8 -11.85 30.54 14.70
CA GLY A 8 -11.94 31.39 15.88
C GLY A 8 -12.71 32.69 15.65
N SER A 9 -13.20 32.93 14.43
CA SER A 9 -14.13 34.03 14.09
C SER A 9 -15.55 33.55 13.73
N GLY A 10 -15.85 32.27 13.97
CA GLY A 10 -17.13 31.63 13.69
C GLY A 10 -17.06 30.66 12.51
N MET A 11 -18.11 29.84 12.38
CA MET A 11 -18.21 28.83 11.32
C MET A 11 -18.16 29.47 9.93
N LYS A 12 -17.15 29.12 9.13
CA LYS A 12 -17.03 29.53 7.74
C LYS A 12 -17.15 28.34 6.81
N THR A 13 -18.03 28.46 5.82
CA THR A 13 -18.10 27.52 4.69
C THR A 13 -17.01 27.88 3.70
N VAL A 14 -16.05 26.98 3.51
CA VAL A 14 -15.03 27.07 2.47
C VAL A 14 -15.29 26.00 1.41
N TYR A 15 -15.18 26.38 0.13
CA TYR A 15 -15.37 25.45 -0.98
C TYR A 15 -14.03 24.82 -1.35
N ALA A 16 -13.86 23.55 -0.97
CA ALA A 16 -12.72 22.78 -1.40
C ALA A 16 -12.94 22.25 -2.83
N PRO A 17 -11.93 22.35 -3.71
CA PRO A 17 -12.04 21.83 -5.05
C PRO A 17 -12.17 20.31 -5.10
N PHE A 18 -13.07 19.82 -5.95
CA PHE A 18 -13.28 18.39 -6.19
C PHE A 18 -12.80 17.99 -7.58
N TRP A 19 -11.49 18.06 -7.79
CA TRP A 19 -10.87 17.65 -9.04
C TRP A 19 -10.08 16.36 -8.85
N GLN A 20 -10.22 15.45 -9.81
CA GLN A 20 -9.42 14.23 -9.90
C GLN A 20 -8.38 14.41 -11.00
N LEU A 21 -7.09 14.31 -10.66
CA LEU A 21 -6.02 14.26 -11.65
C LEU A 21 -5.91 12.85 -12.22
N ARG A 22 -5.83 12.75 -13.55
CA ARG A 22 -5.50 11.50 -14.26
C ARG A 22 -4.39 11.79 -15.25
N SER A 23 -3.25 11.15 -15.07
CA SER A 23 -2.08 11.28 -15.95
C SER A 23 -1.83 9.96 -16.68
N THR A 24 -1.63 10.03 -17.99
CA THR A 24 -1.25 8.87 -18.80
C THR A 24 0.02 9.22 -19.58
N TYR A 25 1.04 8.39 -19.39
CA TYR A 25 2.29 8.49 -20.15
C TYR A 25 2.21 7.54 -21.34
N TRP A 26 2.58 8.03 -22.52
CA TRP A 26 2.60 7.24 -23.75
C TRP A 26 3.94 7.38 -24.45
N TRP A 27 4.37 6.32 -25.12
CA TRP A 27 5.57 6.29 -25.95
C TRP A 27 5.36 5.32 -27.12
N ARG A 28 6.16 5.47 -28.19
CA ARG A 28 6.17 4.53 -29.31
C ARG A 28 7.14 3.39 -29.01
N SER A 29 6.69 2.15 -29.21
CA SER A 29 7.50 0.95 -29.09
C SER A 29 7.48 0.16 -30.38
N THR A 30 8.64 -0.34 -30.81
CA THR A 30 8.78 -1.23 -31.97
C THR A 30 8.96 -2.65 -31.48
N PHE A 31 8.10 -3.56 -31.91
CA PHE A 31 8.17 -5.00 -31.61
C PHE A 31 8.64 -5.76 -32.85
N PRO A 32 9.95 -6.09 -32.95
CA PRO A 32 10.44 -6.85 -34.09
C PRO A 32 9.84 -8.25 -34.12
N ALA A 33 9.51 -8.73 -35.32
CA ALA A 33 8.89 -10.05 -35.51
C ALA A 33 9.74 -11.16 -34.87
N ASN A 34 9.08 -12.05 -34.13
CA ASN A 34 9.65 -13.24 -33.49
C ASN A 34 10.85 -12.96 -32.54
N LYS A 35 10.91 -11.77 -31.94
CA LYS A 35 11.94 -11.42 -30.95
C LYS A 35 11.31 -11.02 -29.62
N ALA A 36 11.95 -11.45 -28.54
CA ALA A 36 11.61 -11.00 -27.20
C ALA A 36 11.94 -9.51 -27.04
N VAL A 37 11.03 -8.77 -26.41
CA VAL A 37 11.22 -7.37 -26.02
C VAL A 37 11.12 -7.29 -24.51
N HIS A 38 12.11 -6.66 -23.88
CA HIS A 38 12.13 -6.42 -22.44
C HIS A 38 11.69 -5.00 -22.14
N VAL A 39 10.71 -4.85 -21.26
CA VAL A 39 10.18 -3.56 -20.80
C VAL A 39 10.46 -3.44 -19.31
N SER A 40 10.93 -2.27 -18.88
CA SER A 40 11.20 -1.97 -17.47
C SER A 40 10.67 -0.59 -17.11
N HIS A 41 9.96 -0.51 -15.99
CA HIS A 41 9.46 0.75 -15.44
C HIS A 41 10.03 0.96 -14.04
N ARG A 42 10.49 2.19 -13.77
CA ARG A 42 10.90 2.64 -12.44
C ARG A 42 10.30 4.01 -12.19
N TYR A 43 9.57 4.15 -11.10
CA TYR A 43 8.94 5.39 -10.70
C TYR A 43 8.72 5.40 -9.19
N ARG A 44 8.41 6.59 -8.64
CA ARG A 44 7.96 6.76 -7.25
C ARG A 44 6.43 6.87 -7.27
N PRO A 45 5.68 5.91 -6.71
CA PRO A 45 4.22 5.96 -6.72
C PRO A 45 3.70 7.02 -5.74
N SER A 46 2.46 7.42 -5.93
CA SER A 46 1.69 8.06 -4.86
C SER A 46 1.39 7.03 -3.77
N VAL A 47 1.57 7.42 -2.51
CA VAL A 47 1.30 6.57 -1.34
C VAL A 47 0.15 7.20 -0.57
N GLY A 48 -0.91 6.44 -0.33
CA GLY A 48 -1.98 6.88 0.55
C GLY A 48 -1.54 6.70 2.00
N GLY A 49 -1.90 7.62 2.90
CA GLY A 49 -1.54 7.46 4.31
C GLY A 49 -2.60 7.96 5.28
N THR A 50 -2.54 7.47 6.51
CA THR A 50 -3.29 8.00 7.66
C THR A 50 -2.39 8.04 8.89
N SER A 51 -2.60 9.05 9.74
CA SER A 51 -1.75 9.32 10.90
C SER A 51 -1.88 8.30 12.04
N SER A 52 -2.83 7.35 11.93
CA SER A 52 -3.10 6.33 12.93
C SER A 52 -3.68 5.07 12.31
N VAL A 53 -3.65 3.98 13.08
CA VAL A 53 -4.31 2.72 12.77
C VAL A 53 -5.82 2.86 12.95
N SER A 54 -6.55 2.76 11.85
CA SER A 54 -8.00 2.98 11.78
C SER A 54 -8.86 1.76 12.13
N PHE A 55 -8.22 0.59 12.29
CA PHE A 55 -8.88 -0.71 12.46
C PHE A 55 -8.62 -1.38 13.81
N PHE A 56 -7.97 -0.70 14.76
CA PHE A 56 -7.68 -1.22 16.09
C PHE A 56 -7.76 -0.12 17.14
N TYR A 57 -8.68 -0.24 18.09
CA TYR A 57 -8.85 0.65 19.24
C TYR A 57 -9.58 -0.09 20.37
N ASP A 58 -9.50 0.40 21.60
CA ASP A 58 -10.05 -0.26 22.81
C ASP A 58 -9.58 -1.73 22.98
N GLY A 59 -8.34 -2.02 22.56
CA GLY A 59 -7.74 -3.35 22.69
C GLY A 59 -8.30 -4.42 21.73
N GLN A 60 -9.12 -4.04 20.76
CA GLN A 60 -9.77 -4.97 19.83
C GLN A 60 -9.73 -4.48 18.38
N PHE A 61 -9.81 -5.42 17.44
CA PHE A 61 -9.98 -5.12 16.03
C PHE A 61 -11.44 -4.75 15.76
N GLN A 62 -11.66 -3.55 15.22
CA GLN A 62 -13.00 -3.00 14.97
C GLN A 62 -12.92 -1.86 13.95
N GLY A 63 -14.04 -1.18 13.69
CA GLY A 63 -14.11 -0.13 12.66
C GLY A 63 -13.88 -0.69 11.25
N GLN A 64 -12.82 -0.24 10.57
CA GLN A 64 -12.50 -0.64 9.19
C GLN A 64 -11.85 -2.04 9.07
N TYR A 65 -11.73 -2.76 10.18
CA TYR A 65 -11.00 -4.03 10.25
C TYR A 65 -11.42 -5.07 9.20
N ALA A 66 -12.72 -5.35 9.05
CA ALA A 66 -13.16 -6.37 8.09
C ALA A 66 -12.73 -6.02 6.65
N THR A 67 -12.90 -4.76 6.26
CA THR A 67 -12.49 -4.25 4.95
C THR A 67 -10.97 -4.36 4.76
N TYR A 68 -10.19 -3.96 5.76
CA TYR A 68 -8.72 -4.02 5.71
C TYR A 68 -8.21 -5.45 5.68
N LYS A 69 -8.79 -6.34 6.49
CA LYS A 69 -8.41 -7.76 6.54
C LYS A 69 -8.60 -8.42 5.20
N THR A 70 -9.75 -8.20 4.54
CA THR A 70 -9.99 -8.74 3.20
C THR A 70 -9.08 -8.11 2.15
N ARG A 71 -8.94 -6.78 2.16
CA ARG A 71 -8.18 -6.06 1.12
C ARG A 71 -6.68 -6.33 1.16
N TYR A 72 -6.10 -6.39 2.35
CA TYR A 72 -4.66 -6.53 2.54
C TYR A 72 -4.25 -7.94 2.97
N CYS A 73 -5.20 -8.88 3.04
CA CYS A 73 -4.99 -10.23 3.53
C CYS A 73 -4.25 -10.25 4.89
N MET A 74 -4.78 -9.51 5.86
CA MET A 74 -4.18 -9.45 7.21
C MET A 74 -4.22 -10.83 7.85
N ASP A 75 -3.04 -11.43 7.99
CA ASP A 75 -2.85 -12.73 8.60
C ASP A 75 -2.71 -12.62 10.13
N ASP A 76 -2.73 -13.78 10.79
CA ASP A 76 -2.60 -13.85 12.24
C ASP A 76 -1.26 -13.28 12.73
N GLY A 77 -0.19 -13.36 11.92
CA GLY A 77 1.12 -12.83 12.25
C GLY A 77 1.10 -11.31 12.35
N PHE A 78 0.53 -10.65 11.34
CA PHE A 78 0.33 -9.21 11.28
C PHE A 78 -0.60 -8.74 12.42
N GLU A 79 -1.72 -9.44 12.62
CA GLU A 79 -2.67 -9.09 13.68
C GLU A 79 -2.06 -9.21 15.08
N ASN A 80 -1.28 -10.26 15.33
CA ASN A 80 -0.58 -10.43 16.60
C ASN A 80 0.47 -9.35 16.83
N ALA A 81 1.16 -8.89 15.79
CA ALA A 81 2.10 -7.78 15.89
C ALA A 81 1.39 -6.45 16.24
N VAL A 82 0.22 -6.18 15.66
CA VAL A 82 -0.61 -5.02 16.03
C VAL A 82 -1.06 -5.10 17.48
N ARG A 83 -1.56 -6.25 17.93
CA ARG A 83 -1.95 -6.47 19.33
C ARG A 83 -0.79 -6.27 20.29
N LYS A 84 0.40 -6.73 19.92
CA LYS A 84 1.62 -6.55 20.72
C LYS A 84 1.97 -5.06 20.84
N ALA A 85 2.02 -4.34 19.72
CA ALA A 85 2.32 -2.91 19.74
C ALA A 85 1.33 -2.10 20.60
N ALA A 86 0.05 -2.46 20.57
CA ALA A 86 -0.95 -1.83 21.43
C ALA A 86 -0.74 -2.11 22.92
N LYS A 87 -0.32 -3.33 23.28
CA LYS A 87 -0.01 -3.70 24.68
C LYS A 87 1.26 -3.04 25.21
N ASP A 88 2.25 -2.86 24.34
CA ASP A 88 3.53 -2.25 24.67
C ASP A 88 3.40 -0.72 24.83
N ASN A 89 2.28 -0.12 24.40
CA ASN A 89 1.95 1.30 24.58
C ASN A 89 1.07 1.51 25.84
N PRO A 90 1.46 2.38 26.80
CA PRO A 90 0.65 2.75 27.96
C PRO A 90 -0.77 3.23 27.64
N ASP A 91 -0.96 3.88 26.48
CA ASP A 91 -2.26 4.38 26.05
C ASP A 91 -3.15 3.31 25.39
N GLY A 92 -2.65 2.08 25.22
CA GLY A 92 -3.42 0.94 24.71
C GLY A 92 -3.70 0.95 23.20
N TYR A 93 -3.10 1.87 22.43
CA TYR A 93 -3.20 1.94 20.97
C TYR A 93 -1.87 1.62 20.27
N PRO A 94 -1.89 0.99 19.08
CA PRO A 94 -0.68 0.70 18.34
C PRO A 94 -0.15 1.99 17.68
N GLN A 95 1.08 2.38 18.03
CA GLN A 95 1.74 3.59 17.54
C GLN A 95 2.34 3.40 16.14
N TYR A 96 1.47 3.43 15.13
CA TYR A 96 1.85 3.33 13.72
C TYR A 96 1.18 4.39 12.83
N PHE A 97 1.90 4.80 11.80
CA PHE A 97 1.38 5.41 10.59
C PHE A 97 0.99 4.32 9.58
N GLU A 98 -0.14 4.50 8.91
CA GLU A 98 -0.53 3.63 7.80
C GLU A 98 0.01 4.21 6.48
N SER A 99 0.67 3.36 5.70
CA SER A 99 1.06 3.62 4.31
C SER A 99 0.40 2.57 3.41
N ARG A 100 -0.33 3.01 2.38
CA ARG A 100 -1.12 2.16 1.48
C ARG A 100 -0.64 2.36 0.05
N ILE A 101 -0.19 1.27 -0.58
CA ILE A 101 0.30 1.24 -1.96
C ILE A 101 -0.58 0.30 -2.76
N ALA A 102 -1.03 0.74 -3.94
CA ALA A 102 -1.78 -0.08 -4.88
C ALA A 102 -1.02 -0.21 -6.20
N TYR A 103 -1.04 -1.40 -6.80
CA TYR A 103 -0.47 -1.68 -8.11
C TYR A 103 -1.49 -2.44 -8.96
N ILE A 104 -1.85 -1.86 -10.10
CA ILE A 104 -2.84 -2.43 -11.01
C ILE A 104 -2.18 -3.57 -11.79
N LEU A 105 -2.72 -4.78 -11.63
CA LEU A 105 -2.31 -5.98 -12.36
C LEU A 105 -3.39 -6.55 -13.25
N THR A 106 -4.66 -6.33 -12.91
CA THR A 106 -5.79 -6.92 -13.62
C THR A 106 -5.84 -6.53 -15.11
N THR A 107 -5.34 -5.34 -15.46
CA THR A 107 -5.19 -4.93 -16.87
C THR A 107 -4.20 -5.78 -17.66
N GLY A 108 -3.29 -6.48 -16.96
CA GLY A 108 -2.38 -7.49 -17.50
C GLY A 108 -3.08 -8.76 -17.99
N GLY A 109 -4.32 -9.03 -17.56
CA GLY A 109 -5.11 -10.13 -18.10
C GLY A 109 -5.57 -9.92 -19.55
N ASN A 110 -5.45 -8.70 -20.09
CA ASN A 110 -5.85 -8.37 -21.47
C ASN A 110 -4.77 -8.68 -22.52
N TRP A 111 -3.62 -9.21 -22.11
CA TRP A 111 -2.57 -9.62 -23.06
C TRP A 111 -3.00 -10.90 -23.79
N ALA A 112 -2.47 -11.11 -25.00
CA ALA A 112 -2.99 -12.09 -25.97
C ALA A 112 -3.11 -13.53 -25.45
N SER A 113 -2.34 -13.91 -24.41
CA SER A 113 -2.34 -15.23 -23.78
C SER A 113 -3.35 -15.39 -22.62
N GLY A 114 -4.03 -14.34 -22.19
CA GLY A 114 -4.90 -14.33 -21.02
C GLY A 114 -4.13 -14.32 -19.68
N SER A 115 -3.02 -15.04 -19.56
CA SER A 115 -2.11 -14.98 -18.40
C SER A 115 -0.90 -14.08 -18.65
N ILE A 116 -0.26 -13.63 -17.56
CA ILE A 116 1.03 -12.93 -17.60
C ILE A 116 2.24 -13.87 -17.45
N GLY A 117 1.99 -15.19 -17.47
CA GLY A 117 3.02 -16.22 -17.41
C GLY A 117 3.74 -16.27 -16.06
N ASP A 118 5.08 -16.19 -16.10
CA ASP A 118 5.92 -16.21 -14.92
C ASP A 118 5.86 -14.88 -14.17
N PHE A 119 5.30 -14.90 -12.95
CA PHE A 119 5.18 -13.72 -12.11
C PHE A 119 6.05 -13.84 -10.87
N LYS A 120 6.76 -12.75 -10.54
CA LYS A 120 7.51 -12.61 -9.29
C LYS A 120 7.21 -11.24 -8.70
N LEU A 121 6.72 -11.23 -7.47
CA LEU A 121 6.54 -10.03 -6.67
C LEU A 121 7.54 -10.05 -5.52
N THR A 122 8.25 -8.95 -5.34
CA THR A 122 9.11 -8.71 -4.20
C THR A 122 8.67 -7.42 -3.52
N VAL A 123 8.29 -7.51 -2.24
CA VAL A 123 7.89 -6.38 -1.41
C VAL A 123 8.96 -6.18 -0.34
N ASP A 124 9.52 -4.98 -0.29
CA ASP A 124 10.44 -4.57 0.78
C ASP A 124 9.72 -3.56 1.68
N LYS A 125 9.60 -3.89 2.97
CA LYS A 125 8.96 -3.02 3.96
C LYS A 125 9.88 -1.92 4.48
N GLY A 126 11.11 -1.80 3.97
CA GLY A 126 12.06 -0.73 4.25
C GLY A 126 12.80 -0.86 5.60
N SER A 127 12.08 -1.13 6.69
CA SER A 127 12.65 -1.27 8.04
C SER A 127 12.20 -2.57 8.69
N PRO A 128 13.06 -3.31 9.44
CA PRO A 128 12.65 -4.48 10.21
C PRO A 128 11.56 -4.19 11.25
N LYS A 129 11.39 -2.94 11.67
CA LYS A 129 10.34 -2.51 12.60
C LYS A 129 8.95 -2.37 11.96
N ASN A 130 8.89 -2.13 10.65
CA ASN A 130 7.62 -1.94 9.94
C ASN A 130 6.82 -3.24 9.91
N LEU A 131 5.50 -3.16 9.89
CA LEU A 131 4.66 -4.31 9.54
C LEU A 131 4.26 -4.20 8.07
N VAL A 132 4.03 -5.34 7.42
CA VAL A 132 3.59 -5.40 6.03
C VAL A 132 2.51 -6.46 5.88
N SER A 133 1.46 -6.15 5.14
CA SER A 133 0.39 -7.08 4.76
C SER A 133 0.01 -6.85 3.30
N PHE A 134 -0.09 -7.93 2.54
CA PHE A 134 -0.58 -7.91 1.16
C PHE A 134 -1.07 -9.31 0.78
N CYS A 135 -1.99 -9.38 -0.17
CA CYS A 135 -2.47 -10.64 -0.69
C CYS A 135 -1.44 -11.28 -1.63
N GLY A 136 -1.21 -12.58 -1.45
CA GLY A 136 -0.32 -13.36 -2.28
C GLY A 136 -0.22 -14.81 -1.83
N ASP A 137 -0.06 -15.72 -2.78
CA ASP A 137 0.10 -17.14 -2.48
C ASP A 137 1.56 -17.47 -2.15
N ASN A 138 1.76 -18.28 -1.11
CA ASN A 138 3.08 -18.77 -0.70
C ASN A 138 4.12 -17.64 -0.49
N VAL A 139 3.68 -16.51 0.05
CA VAL A 139 4.57 -15.38 0.39
C VAL A 139 5.60 -15.85 1.41
N ARG A 140 6.87 -15.70 1.06
CA ARG A 140 8.01 -16.07 1.90
C ARG A 140 8.84 -14.85 2.27
N LYS A 141 9.25 -14.77 3.53
CA LYS A 141 10.26 -13.81 3.96
C LYS A 141 11.63 -14.27 3.45
N VAL A 142 12.27 -13.49 2.60
CA VAL A 142 13.56 -13.80 1.95
C VAL A 142 14.72 -12.93 2.48
N GLY A 143 14.42 -11.96 3.34
CA GLY A 143 15.40 -11.12 4.01
C GLY A 143 14.81 -10.44 5.26
N PRO A 144 15.58 -9.59 5.96
CA PRO A 144 15.10 -8.90 7.17
C PRO A 144 13.82 -8.07 6.92
N THR A 145 13.71 -7.47 5.74
CA THR A 145 12.61 -6.58 5.33
C THR A 145 11.88 -7.05 4.07
N THR A 146 12.38 -8.08 3.40
CA THR A 146 11.95 -8.46 2.05
C THR A 146 11.10 -9.72 2.05
N PHE A 147 10.00 -9.66 1.32
CA PHE A 147 9.03 -10.72 1.12
C PHE A 147 8.89 -10.99 -0.37
N GLU A 148 8.75 -12.26 -0.74
CA GLU A 148 8.68 -12.67 -2.14
C GLU A 148 7.58 -13.70 -2.33
N MET A 149 6.86 -13.58 -3.45
CA MET A 149 6.03 -14.65 -4.00
C MET A 149 6.39 -14.87 -5.47
N THR A 150 6.19 -16.10 -5.94
CA THR A 150 6.39 -16.48 -7.33
C THR A 150 5.22 -17.33 -7.77
N ALA A 151 4.73 -17.09 -8.99
CA ALA A 151 3.67 -17.87 -9.62
C ALA A 151 4.03 -18.21 -11.06
N LYS A 152 3.52 -19.35 -11.53
CA LYS A 152 3.59 -19.82 -12.91
C LYS A 152 2.20 -19.71 -13.52
N ASP A 153 2.14 -19.42 -14.82
CA ASP A 153 0.87 -19.24 -15.56
C ASP A 153 -0.09 -18.28 -14.84
N PHE A 154 0.44 -17.23 -14.23
CA PHE A 154 -0.28 -16.37 -13.32
C PHE A 154 -1.36 -15.55 -14.05
N TYR A 155 -2.59 -15.66 -13.57
CA TYR A 155 -3.72 -14.86 -14.02
C TYR A 155 -4.05 -13.82 -12.94
N PRO A 156 -3.91 -12.52 -13.20
CA PRO A 156 -4.15 -11.49 -12.19
C PRO A 156 -5.66 -11.26 -12.00
N GLU A 157 -6.28 -12.01 -11.09
CA GLU A 157 -7.70 -11.83 -10.71
C GLU A 157 -7.95 -10.53 -9.92
N HIS A 158 -6.92 -10.08 -9.20
CA HIS A 158 -6.95 -8.91 -8.35
C HIS A 158 -5.72 -8.04 -8.55
N ASP A 159 -5.87 -6.75 -8.25
CA ASP A 159 -4.75 -5.82 -8.14
C ASP A 159 -3.98 -6.10 -6.85
N ILE A 160 -2.74 -5.61 -6.77
CA ILE A 160 -1.92 -5.73 -5.55
C ILE A 160 -2.20 -4.53 -4.66
N ASP A 161 -2.69 -4.80 -3.46
CA ASP A 161 -2.81 -3.84 -2.37
C ASP A 161 -1.82 -4.18 -1.26
N ILE A 162 -0.97 -3.22 -0.88
CA ILE A 162 0.04 -3.36 0.16
C ILE A 162 -0.27 -2.36 1.27
N LEU A 163 -0.38 -2.89 2.49
CA LEU A 163 -0.45 -2.11 3.72
C LEU A 163 0.89 -2.19 4.45
N LEU A 164 1.43 -1.04 4.79
CA LEU A 164 2.59 -0.88 5.65
C LEU A 164 2.17 -0.15 6.92
N LEU A 165 2.61 -0.65 8.07
CA LEU A 165 2.51 0.07 9.34
C LEU A 165 3.91 0.48 9.79
N GLU A 166 4.15 1.79 9.87
CA GLU A 166 5.44 2.39 10.16
C GLU A 166 5.42 3.00 11.57
N PRO A 167 6.36 2.66 12.47
CA PRO A 167 6.33 3.16 13.85
C PRO A 167 6.31 4.69 13.90
N SER A 168 5.49 5.28 14.77
CA SER A 168 5.37 6.75 14.86
C SER A 168 6.65 7.47 15.27
N ASP A 169 7.55 6.78 15.97
CA ASP A 169 8.79 7.36 16.50
C ASP A 169 9.92 7.44 15.46
N ASP A 170 9.73 6.85 14.27
CA ASP A 170 10.70 6.88 13.17
C ASP A 170 10.52 8.13 12.26
N THR A 171 10.24 9.32 12.82
CA THR A 171 10.35 10.64 12.13
C THR A 171 11.79 11.07 11.85
N SER A 172 12.63 10.15 11.38
CA SER A 172 13.98 10.45 10.89
C SER A 172 14.28 9.61 9.66
N GLY A 173 13.95 10.12 8.47
CA GLY A 173 14.43 9.52 7.21
C GLY A 173 13.67 9.84 5.92
N GLY A 174 12.56 10.56 5.95
CA GLY A 174 11.85 11.02 4.75
C GLY A 174 12.28 12.43 4.37
N ASP A 175 13.21 12.54 3.42
CA ASP A 175 13.59 13.79 2.77
C ASP A 175 12.36 14.47 2.15
N SER A 176 11.82 15.46 2.85
CA SER A 176 10.87 16.43 2.32
C SER A 176 11.61 17.32 1.33
N GLY A 177 11.75 16.82 0.10
CA GLY A 177 12.20 17.61 -1.04
C GLY A 177 11.22 18.75 -1.31
N ASN A 178 11.50 19.90 -0.70
CA ASN A 178 10.89 21.18 -0.99
C ASN A 178 11.36 21.62 -2.39
N GLY A 179 10.49 21.48 -3.40
CA GLY A 179 10.73 21.99 -4.74
C GLY A 179 10.00 23.31 -4.95
N GLY A 180 10.74 24.42 -4.81
CA GLY A 180 10.39 25.69 -5.43
C GLY A 180 10.79 25.74 -6.91
#